data_AF-A0A7S3PPC5-F1
#
_entry.id   AF-A0A7S3PPC5-F1
#
_cell.length_a   1.000
_cell.length_b   1.000
_cell.length_c   1.000
_cell.angle_alpha   90.00
_cell.angle_beta   90.00
_cell.angle_gamma   90.00
#
_symmetry.space_group_name_H-M   'P 1'
#
loop_
_entity.id
_entity.type
_entity.pdbx_description
1 polymer ?
#
loop_
_entity_poly.entity_id
_entity_poly.type
_entity_poly.pdbx_seq_one_letter_code
_entity_poly.pdbx_strand_id
1 'polypeptide(L)'
;DRPEDSTMSYFTHYNPSWSGEIREPLDTPEKWPLDARKVIARRAALELKLDHIVNLGIGMPEGIATVAREEGIFPHVTLTTEGGVFGGVGAGGHEFGPASCPSSLQEINQQFDFYNGGGLDICFLGLGQCSQNGEVNVSRLTEDRLTGPGGFIDITQCTDTVIFMGTFRKKGLKMKLKEIHDGAQRNNDTNDFITMEIEQEGLFPAFIPNVREITFSSKVALQRGQHIYYVTERAVFHLTYRGLKLIEVAPGIDIDKDVVSQMDFKPIVEREKVKIMDPRIFREQKMGLYDDFFSIEGNLANRVEFVEESNTLYLDLRGYFVNDEETVDESFRVFTRLLDKITDKGTRKVHLIADYDGFDIRDELEDKWFQLSQQTVKKYYLSVSRFTGRAFLRHKLAKHMEMKNPESIWSAFQKGRSKRKYLDRKSLKKGLLTTFHLKVSAETLNRLFLGQEVISKCEFPRLLEMIESLAMEGHVILTEKEELKLSKNIQEMRNKMLPVVT
;
A
#
# COMPACT_ATOMS: atom_id res chain seq x y z
N ASP A 1 20.45 9.14 -40.86
CA ASP A 1 21.38 9.29 -39.73
C ASP A 1 22.41 8.18 -39.76
N ARG A 2 23.69 8.49 -39.56
CA ARG A 2 24.72 7.47 -39.42
C ARG A 2 24.71 6.98 -37.95
N PRO A 3 24.86 5.68 -37.67
CA PRO A 3 24.84 5.15 -36.29
C PRO A 3 25.83 5.84 -35.35
N GLU A 4 26.99 6.27 -35.87
CA GLU A 4 28.00 7.04 -35.14
C GLU A 4 27.57 8.47 -34.75
N ASP A 5 26.49 8.99 -35.34
CA ASP A 5 25.93 10.30 -35.01
C ASP A 5 24.75 10.17 -34.00
N SER A 6 24.41 8.96 -33.54
CA SER A 6 23.28 8.67 -32.64
C SER A 6 23.74 7.91 -31.40
N THR A 7 23.88 8.62 -30.27
CA THR A 7 24.19 7.99 -28.99
C THR A 7 22.95 7.30 -28.40
N MET A 8 23.15 6.22 -27.65
CA MET A 8 22.05 5.52 -26.95
C MET A 8 21.43 6.36 -25.83
N SER A 9 22.22 7.24 -25.21
CA SER A 9 21.77 8.17 -24.18
C SER A 9 22.59 9.46 -24.20
N TYR A 10 22.34 10.37 -23.26
CA TYR A 10 23.08 11.63 -23.14
C TYR A 10 24.57 11.46 -22.82
N PHE A 11 24.96 10.36 -22.15
CA PHE A 11 26.33 10.16 -21.68
C PHE A 11 26.96 8.84 -22.16
N THR A 12 26.15 7.89 -22.63
CA THR A 12 26.62 6.61 -23.16
C THR A 12 26.41 6.56 -24.67
N HIS A 13 27.53 6.44 -25.40
CA HIS A 13 27.51 6.30 -26.85
C HIS A 13 26.83 5.00 -27.27
N TYR A 14 27.23 3.87 -26.68
CA TYR A 14 26.67 2.57 -26.99
C TYR A 14 26.90 1.58 -25.84
N ASN A 15 25.86 0.82 -25.49
CA ASN A 15 25.90 -0.28 -24.52
C ASN A 15 25.08 -1.47 -25.07
N PRO A 16 25.72 -2.60 -25.40
CA PRO A 16 25.06 -3.75 -26.01
C PRO A 16 24.06 -4.44 -25.07
N SER A 17 24.12 -4.21 -23.74
CA SER A 17 23.13 -4.78 -22.81
C SER A 17 21.80 -4.02 -22.85
N TRP A 18 21.79 -2.75 -23.26
CA TRP A 18 20.58 -1.95 -23.43
C TRP A 18 19.88 -2.19 -24.76
N SER A 19 20.62 -2.56 -25.82
CA SER A 19 20.03 -3.03 -27.09
C SER A 19 19.56 -4.49 -27.04
N GLY A 20 19.89 -5.22 -25.97
CA GLY A 20 19.56 -6.63 -25.82
C GLY A 20 20.46 -7.58 -26.63
N GLU A 21 21.55 -7.09 -27.21
CA GLU A 21 22.54 -7.89 -27.93
C GLU A 21 23.32 -8.82 -26.99
N ILE A 22 23.50 -8.39 -25.73
CA ILE A 22 24.03 -9.23 -24.66
C ILE A 22 23.06 -9.26 -23.47
N ARG A 23 23.06 -10.38 -22.74
CA ARG A 23 22.39 -10.51 -21.44
C ARG A 23 23.43 -10.55 -20.34
N GLU A 24 23.50 -9.48 -19.56
CA GLU A 24 24.40 -9.39 -18.41
C GLU A 24 23.82 -10.18 -17.23
N PRO A 25 24.66 -10.88 -16.44
CA PRO A 25 24.22 -11.49 -15.18
C PRO A 25 23.67 -10.43 -14.23
N LEU A 26 22.48 -10.67 -13.67
CA LEU A 26 21.79 -9.73 -12.77
C LEU A 26 22.18 -9.96 -11.30
N ASP A 27 23.16 -10.83 -11.05
CA ASP A 27 23.27 -11.51 -9.75
C ASP A 27 24.27 -10.84 -8.80
N THR A 28 24.98 -9.80 -9.25
CA THR A 28 26.01 -9.12 -8.43
C THR A 28 25.72 -7.62 -8.33
N PRO A 29 24.86 -7.17 -7.39
CA PRO A 29 24.64 -5.75 -7.17
C PRO A 29 25.89 -5.11 -6.54
N GLU A 30 26.16 -3.86 -6.91
CA GLU A 30 27.12 -3.03 -6.18
C GLU A 30 26.58 -2.77 -4.77
N LYS A 31 27.38 -3.09 -3.75
CA LYS A 31 26.98 -2.88 -2.36
C LYS A 31 27.01 -1.39 -2.04
N TRP A 32 25.86 -0.85 -1.64
CA TRP A 32 25.80 0.53 -1.16
C TRP A 32 26.26 0.60 0.30
N PRO A 33 26.99 1.66 0.70
CA PRO A 33 27.26 1.92 2.10
C PRO A 33 25.94 2.12 2.86
N LEU A 34 25.90 1.76 4.14
CA LEU A 34 24.71 1.97 4.98
C LEU A 34 24.57 3.42 5.43
N ASP A 35 24.28 4.28 4.47
CA ASP A 35 24.00 5.70 4.66
C ASP A 35 22.48 5.97 4.70
N ALA A 36 22.10 7.26 4.81
CA ALA A 36 20.70 7.65 4.84
C ALA A 36 19.91 7.19 3.60
N ARG A 37 20.56 7.15 2.43
CA ARG A 37 19.92 6.69 1.18
C ARG A 37 19.62 5.20 1.28
N LYS A 38 20.57 4.38 1.75
CA LYS A 38 20.35 2.93 1.94
C LYS A 38 19.33 2.64 3.03
N VAL A 39 19.32 3.37 4.15
CA VAL A 39 18.31 3.24 5.21
C VAL A 39 16.90 3.53 4.69
N ILE A 40 16.72 4.62 3.95
CA ILE A 40 15.42 4.98 3.35
C ILE A 40 14.98 3.89 2.36
N ALA A 41 15.89 3.42 1.49
CA ALA A 41 15.60 2.37 0.52
C ALA A 41 15.21 1.05 1.20
N ARG A 42 15.92 0.66 2.27
CA ARG A 42 15.60 -0.54 3.05
C ARG A 42 14.25 -0.47 3.73
N ARG A 43 13.93 0.66 4.36
CA ARG A 43 12.59 0.84 4.96
C ARG A 43 11.51 0.75 3.90
N ALA A 44 11.67 1.44 2.78
CA ALA A 44 10.68 1.44 1.71
C ALA A 44 10.56 0.04 1.04
N ALA A 45 11.65 -0.72 0.92
CA ALA A 45 11.63 -2.08 0.36
C ALA A 45 10.81 -3.09 1.20
N LEU A 46 10.57 -2.83 2.49
CA LEU A 46 9.67 -3.64 3.32
C LEU A 46 8.20 -3.60 2.85
N GLU A 47 7.83 -2.61 2.03
CA GLU A 47 6.48 -2.49 1.46
C GLU A 47 6.32 -3.28 0.14
N LEU A 48 7.40 -3.87 -0.37
CA LEU A 48 7.34 -4.77 -1.52
C LEU A 48 6.69 -6.09 -1.12
N LYS A 49 5.88 -6.64 -2.03
CA LYS A 49 5.34 -8.00 -1.92
C LYS A 49 5.61 -8.75 -3.21
N LEU A 50 5.42 -10.06 -3.16
CA LEU A 50 5.52 -10.95 -4.30
C LEU A 50 4.64 -10.44 -5.45
N ASP A 51 5.18 -10.48 -6.67
CA ASP A 51 4.53 -10.13 -7.93
C ASP A 51 4.10 -8.66 -8.07
N HIS A 52 4.48 -7.77 -7.13
CA HIS A 52 4.24 -6.34 -7.28
C HIS A 52 4.76 -5.81 -8.62
N ILE A 53 3.91 -5.08 -9.34
CA ILE A 53 4.29 -4.24 -10.47
C ILE A 53 4.62 -2.86 -9.92
N VAL A 54 5.90 -2.50 -10.01
CA VAL A 54 6.50 -1.37 -9.32
C VAL A 54 6.92 -0.31 -10.33
N ASN A 55 6.63 0.96 -10.07
CA ASN A 55 7.37 2.06 -10.69
C ASN A 55 8.44 2.61 -9.74
N LEU A 56 9.65 2.83 -10.25
CA LEU A 56 10.74 3.49 -9.53
C LEU A 56 11.09 4.83 -10.19
N GLY A 57 10.93 5.92 -9.44
CA GLY A 57 11.36 7.23 -9.89
C GLY A 57 12.89 7.44 -9.81
N ILE A 58 13.36 8.47 -10.49
CA ILE A 58 14.78 8.86 -10.50
C ILE A 58 15.25 9.28 -9.11
N GLY A 59 16.50 8.92 -8.76
CA GLY A 59 17.18 9.39 -7.55
C GLY A 59 17.02 8.45 -6.34
N MET A 60 16.40 8.92 -5.25
CA MET A 60 16.26 8.13 -4.02
C MET A 60 15.61 6.74 -4.25
N PRO A 61 14.55 6.61 -5.07
CA PRO A 61 13.88 5.33 -5.31
C PRO A 61 14.72 4.26 -6.04
N GLU A 62 15.78 4.65 -6.76
CA GLU A 62 16.71 3.69 -7.39
C GLU A 62 17.30 2.71 -6.37
N GLY A 63 17.42 3.13 -5.09
CA GLY A 63 17.90 2.27 -4.03
C GLY A 63 17.03 1.04 -3.76
N ILE A 64 15.74 1.08 -4.13
CA ILE A 64 14.84 -0.07 -4.00
C ILE A 64 15.32 -1.23 -4.87
N ALA A 65 15.71 -0.96 -6.12
CA ALA A 65 16.25 -1.99 -7.02
C ALA A 65 17.54 -2.59 -6.44
N THR A 66 18.43 -1.76 -5.89
CA THR A 66 19.67 -2.23 -5.25
C THR A 66 19.37 -3.12 -4.05
N VAL A 67 18.50 -2.68 -3.12
CA VAL A 67 18.12 -3.46 -1.94
C VAL A 67 17.43 -4.77 -2.36
N ALA A 68 16.50 -4.73 -3.31
CA ALA A 68 15.83 -5.93 -3.79
C ALA A 68 16.81 -6.96 -4.37
N ARG A 69 17.88 -6.52 -5.05
CA ARG A 69 18.95 -7.41 -5.53
C ARG A 69 19.83 -7.93 -4.41
N GLU A 70 20.24 -7.07 -3.47
CA GLU A 70 21.02 -7.49 -2.29
C GLU A 70 20.25 -8.55 -1.49
N GLU A 71 18.95 -8.38 -1.34
CA GLU A 71 18.05 -9.26 -0.60
C GLU A 71 17.56 -10.46 -1.41
N GLY A 72 17.89 -10.56 -2.71
CA GLY A 72 17.49 -11.70 -3.56
C GLY A 72 16.00 -11.71 -3.97
N ILE A 73 15.25 -10.66 -3.69
CA ILE A 73 13.81 -10.55 -4.04
C ILE A 73 13.55 -9.90 -5.40
N PHE A 74 14.59 -9.36 -6.05
CA PHE A 74 14.47 -8.64 -7.32
C PHE A 74 13.76 -9.41 -8.45
N PRO A 75 14.03 -10.72 -8.69
CA PRO A 75 13.32 -11.48 -9.73
C PRO A 75 11.83 -11.68 -9.47
N HIS A 76 11.36 -11.29 -8.29
CA HIS A 76 10.03 -11.59 -7.77
C HIS A 76 9.15 -10.34 -7.66
N VAL A 77 9.63 -9.23 -8.21
CA VAL A 77 8.89 -7.99 -8.43
C VAL A 77 9.14 -7.55 -9.87
N THR A 78 8.15 -6.91 -10.49
CA THR A 78 8.30 -6.37 -11.85
C THR A 78 8.55 -4.87 -11.77
N LEU A 79 9.80 -4.46 -11.91
CA LEU A 79 10.14 -3.04 -11.97
C LEU A 79 9.80 -2.47 -13.35
N THR A 80 9.27 -1.26 -13.37
CA THR A 80 8.87 -0.55 -14.58
C THR A 80 9.33 0.90 -14.54
N THR A 81 9.52 1.50 -15.71
CA THR A 81 9.76 2.94 -15.87
C THR A 81 8.70 3.54 -16.79
N GLU A 82 8.45 4.85 -16.67
CA GLU A 82 7.55 5.58 -17.56
C GLU A 82 8.05 5.60 -19.01
N GLY A 83 9.34 5.31 -19.22
CA GLY A 83 9.96 5.13 -20.53
C GLY A 83 9.54 3.86 -21.27
N GLY A 84 8.70 3.00 -20.66
CA GLY A 84 8.17 1.79 -21.28
C GLY A 84 8.88 0.49 -20.91
N VAL A 85 9.86 0.54 -20.00
CA VAL A 85 10.57 -0.67 -19.55
C VAL A 85 9.70 -1.50 -18.63
N PHE A 86 9.68 -2.82 -18.86
CA PHE A 86 9.21 -3.82 -17.91
C PHE A 86 10.32 -4.83 -17.60
N GLY A 87 10.61 -5.01 -16.32
CA GLY A 87 11.67 -5.89 -15.83
C GLY A 87 13.07 -5.41 -16.19
N GLY A 88 14.06 -6.26 -15.95
CA GLY A 88 15.47 -5.91 -16.14
C GLY A 88 15.96 -4.89 -15.12
N VAL A 89 17.22 -4.48 -15.26
CA VAL A 89 17.87 -3.50 -14.37
C VAL A 89 17.92 -2.16 -15.09
N GLY A 90 17.10 -1.22 -14.63
CA GLY A 90 17.11 0.14 -15.14
C GLY A 90 18.47 0.83 -14.93
N ALA A 91 18.89 1.60 -15.93
CA ALA A 91 20.03 2.50 -15.79
C ALA A 91 19.68 3.62 -14.79
N GLY A 92 20.64 3.98 -13.94
CA GLY A 92 20.43 4.94 -12.85
C GLY A 92 20.96 6.34 -13.15
N GLY A 93 20.57 7.31 -12.33
CA GLY A 93 21.13 8.66 -12.35
C GLY A 93 20.89 9.39 -13.67
N HIS A 94 21.98 9.87 -14.28
CA HIS A 94 21.91 10.64 -15.52
C HIS A 94 21.62 9.80 -16.77
N GLU A 95 21.66 8.47 -16.63
CA GLU A 95 21.38 7.50 -17.69
C GLU A 95 19.97 6.90 -17.57
N PHE A 96 19.08 7.50 -16.78
CA PHE A 96 17.74 6.95 -16.55
C PHE A 96 16.92 6.82 -17.84
N GLY A 97 16.21 5.69 -17.97
CA GLY A 97 15.32 5.38 -19.09
C GLY A 97 15.57 3.98 -19.66
N PRO A 98 16.77 3.69 -20.21
CA PRO A 98 17.17 2.36 -20.66
C PRO A 98 17.26 1.35 -19.52
N ALA A 99 17.28 0.06 -19.86
CA ALA A 99 17.51 -1.02 -18.92
C ALA A 99 18.33 -2.14 -19.55
N SER A 100 19.13 -2.82 -18.73
CA SER A 100 19.77 -4.08 -19.10
C SER A 100 18.79 -5.23 -18.91
N CYS A 101 18.70 -6.12 -19.90
CA CYS A 101 17.86 -7.32 -19.86
C CYS A 101 16.37 -7.06 -19.55
N PRO A 102 15.70 -6.07 -20.17
CA PRO A 102 14.26 -5.88 -19.96
C PRO A 102 13.49 -7.12 -20.42
N SER A 103 12.40 -7.44 -19.70
CA SER A 103 11.46 -8.49 -20.09
C SER A 103 10.63 -8.04 -21.29
N SER A 104 10.25 -6.77 -21.35
CA SER A 104 9.64 -6.15 -22.52
C SER A 104 9.88 -4.63 -22.54
N LEU A 105 9.69 -4.05 -23.72
CA LEU A 105 9.68 -2.60 -23.94
C LEU A 105 8.33 -2.25 -24.58
N GLN A 106 7.60 -1.33 -23.96
CA GLN A 106 6.34 -0.80 -24.46
C GLN A 106 6.54 0.59 -25.03
N GLU A 107 5.68 0.96 -25.98
CA GLU A 107 5.62 2.35 -26.43
C GLU A 107 5.17 3.25 -25.27
N ILE A 108 5.81 4.41 -25.11
CA ILE A 108 5.57 5.30 -23.97
C ILE A 108 4.09 5.66 -23.80
N ASN A 109 3.35 5.87 -24.90
CA ASN A 109 1.92 6.18 -24.80
C ASN A 109 1.12 5.01 -24.18
N GLN A 110 1.46 3.76 -24.52
CA GLN A 110 0.82 2.58 -23.93
C GLN A 110 1.25 2.37 -22.48
N GLN A 111 2.48 2.75 -22.13
CA GLN A 111 2.95 2.76 -20.74
C GLN A 111 2.13 3.72 -19.88
N PHE A 112 1.85 4.92 -20.38
CA PHE A 112 0.99 5.87 -19.69
C PHE A 112 -0.46 5.41 -19.65
N ASP A 113 -0.98 4.75 -20.68
CA ASP A 113 -2.30 4.11 -20.62
C ASP A 113 -2.36 3.05 -19.51
N PHE A 114 -1.29 2.26 -19.34
CA PHE A 114 -1.14 1.26 -18.28
C PHE A 114 -1.10 1.90 -16.89
N TYR A 115 -0.28 2.94 -16.67
CA TYR A 115 -0.21 3.66 -15.39
C TYR A 115 -1.52 4.35 -15.04
N ASN A 116 -2.10 5.08 -15.99
CA ASN A 116 -3.38 5.77 -15.80
C ASN A 116 -4.56 4.79 -15.67
N GLY A 117 -4.41 3.56 -16.15
CA GLY A 117 -5.33 2.45 -15.94
C GLY A 117 -5.24 1.79 -14.56
N GLY A 118 -4.30 2.18 -13.71
CA GLY A 118 -4.08 1.58 -12.40
C GLY A 118 -3.30 0.26 -12.46
N GLY A 119 -2.44 0.09 -13.46
CA GLY A 119 -1.63 -1.12 -13.63
C GLY A 119 -0.49 -1.30 -12.61
N LEU A 120 -0.17 -0.25 -11.84
CA LEU A 120 0.84 -0.30 -10.79
C LEU A 120 0.21 -0.68 -9.45
N ASP A 121 0.79 -1.67 -8.78
CA ASP A 121 0.43 -1.99 -7.40
C ASP A 121 1.03 -0.94 -6.43
N ILE A 122 2.28 -0.56 -6.70
CA ILE A 122 3.03 0.35 -5.84
C ILE A 122 4.00 1.22 -6.64
N CYS A 123 4.23 2.46 -6.21
CA CYS A 123 5.27 3.31 -6.77
C CYS A 123 6.13 3.98 -5.69
N PHE A 124 7.40 4.16 -6.02
CA PHE A 124 8.39 4.78 -5.16
C PHE A 124 8.95 6.02 -5.85
N LEU A 125 8.75 7.19 -5.25
CA LEU A 125 9.07 8.47 -5.88
C LEU A 125 9.83 9.39 -4.94
N GLY A 126 10.59 10.34 -5.50
CA GLY A 126 11.34 11.30 -4.72
C GLY A 126 10.46 12.27 -3.92
N LEU A 127 10.79 12.47 -2.64
CA LEU A 127 10.18 13.47 -1.77
C LEU A 127 10.86 14.83 -1.99
N GLY A 128 10.24 15.68 -2.82
CA GLY A 128 10.69 17.04 -3.10
C GLY A 128 10.42 18.01 -1.94
N GLN A 129 9.20 18.50 -1.82
CA GLN A 129 8.69 19.20 -0.65
C GLN A 129 7.31 18.63 -0.33
N CYS A 130 6.95 18.56 0.95
CA CYS A 130 5.65 18.10 1.41
C CYS A 130 4.97 19.18 2.22
N SER A 131 3.70 19.49 1.88
CA SER A 131 2.88 20.44 2.62
C SER A 131 2.29 19.82 3.90
N GLN A 132 1.74 20.66 4.79
CA GLN A 132 1.00 20.18 5.97
C GLN A 132 -0.21 19.29 5.62
N ASN A 133 -0.74 19.44 4.41
CA ASN A 133 -1.86 18.64 3.91
C ASN A 133 -1.40 17.36 3.21
N GLY A 134 -0.09 17.11 3.09
CA GLY A 134 0.48 15.96 2.39
C GLY A 134 0.66 16.14 0.88
N GLU A 135 0.54 17.35 0.35
CA GLU A 135 0.79 17.59 -1.08
C GLU A 135 2.29 17.54 -1.34
N VAL A 136 2.70 16.96 -2.47
CA VAL A 136 4.12 16.89 -2.84
C VAL A 136 4.42 17.78 -4.03
N ASN A 137 5.54 18.50 -3.94
CA ASN A 137 6.13 19.29 -5.02
C ASN A 137 7.49 18.74 -5.43
N VAL A 138 7.64 18.35 -6.69
CA VAL A 138 8.93 18.03 -7.31
C VAL A 138 9.25 18.91 -8.51
N SER A 139 8.28 19.66 -9.04
CA SER A 139 8.43 20.41 -10.29
C SER A 139 9.24 21.68 -10.14
N ARG A 140 8.95 22.49 -9.13
CA ARG A 140 9.64 23.77 -8.89
C ARG A 140 9.99 23.92 -7.42
N LEU A 141 11.21 23.51 -7.07
CA LEU A 141 11.66 23.47 -5.67
C LEU A 141 12.13 24.84 -5.15
N THR A 142 12.62 25.71 -6.04
CA THR A 142 13.00 27.11 -5.75
C THR A 142 12.62 28.01 -6.92
N GLU A 143 12.78 29.34 -6.79
CA GLU A 143 12.55 30.28 -7.90
C GLU A 143 13.34 29.91 -9.16
N ASP A 144 14.62 29.59 -8.99
CA ASP A 144 15.56 29.32 -10.08
C ASP A 144 15.65 27.84 -10.49
N ARG A 145 14.93 26.94 -9.82
CA ARG A 145 15.00 25.50 -10.07
C ARG A 145 13.66 24.93 -10.52
N LEU A 146 13.45 24.98 -11.84
CA LEU A 146 12.33 24.34 -12.54
C LEU A 146 12.79 23.02 -13.17
N THR A 147 12.32 21.90 -12.63
CA THR A 147 12.55 20.54 -13.13
C THR A 147 11.35 20.05 -13.96
N GLY A 148 10.14 20.49 -13.61
CA GLY A 148 8.90 19.98 -14.20
C GLY A 148 8.41 18.68 -13.53
N PRO A 149 7.15 18.27 -13.76
CA PRO A 149 6.57 17.11 -13.09
C PRO A 149 7.00 15.76 -13.70
N GLY A 150 7.47 15.72 -14.95
CA GLY A 150 7.68 14.46 -15.66
C GLY A 150 6.41 13.58 -15.65
N GLY A 151 6.58 12.27 -15.53
CA GLY A 151 5.48 11.30 -15.35
C GLY A 151 4.90 11.22 -13.93
N PHE A 152 5.36 12.07 -12.99
CA PHE A 152 5.02 11.95 -11.56
C PHE A 152 3.51 11.98 -11.28
N ILE A 153 2.77 12.81 -12.03
CA ILE A 153 1.32 12.92 -11.88
C ILE A 153 0.64 11.63 -12.32
N ASP A 154 0.91 11.16 -13.54
CA ASP A 154 0.32 9.94 -14.10
C ASP A 154 0.66 8.69 -13.26
N ILE A 155 1.91 8.59 -12.79
CA ILE A 155 2.34 7.48 -11.92
C ILE A 155 1.54 7.50 -10.61
N THR A 156 1.46 8.64 -9.93
CA THR A 156 0.83 8.69 -8.60
C THR A 156 -0.70 8.65 -8.62
N GLN A 157 -1.34 9.07 -9.71
CA GLN A 157 -2.78 9.33 -9.71
C GLN A 157 -3.66 8.08 -9.60
N CYS A 158 -3.19 6.95 -10.11
CA CYS A 158 -3.96 5.69 -10.15
C CYS A 158 -3.28 4.51 -9.45
N THR A 159 -2.05 4.66 -8.94
CA THR A 159 -1.34 3.61 -8.20
C THR A 159 -1.94 3.44 -6.80
N ASP A 160 -2.26 2.21 -6.39
CA ASP A 160 -2.91 1.96 -5.09
C ASP A 160 -2.08 2.45 -3.90
N THR A 161 -0.78 2.12 -3.89
CA THR A 161 0.17 2.55 -2.85
C THR A 161 1.28 3.45 -3.41
N VAL A 162 1.48 4.62 -2.78
CA VAL A 162 2.52 5.59 -3.17
C VAL A 162 3.46 5.86 -2.00
N ILE A 163 4.76 5.68 -2.23
CA ILE A 163 5.80 5.90 -1.23
C ILE A 163 6.73 7.03 -1.69
N PHE A 164 6.66 8.16 -1.00
CA PHE A 164 7.57 9.27 -1.19
C PHE A 164 8.82 9.10 -0.33
N MET A 165 10.00 9.14 -0.96
CA MET A 165 11.29 8.83 -0.34
C MET A 165 12.21 10.05 -0.38
N GLY A 166 12.72 10.46 0.77
CA GLY A 166 13.73 11.52 0.83
C GLY A 166 14.17 11.82 2.24
N THR A 167 15.31 12.48 2.39
CA THR A 167 15.79 12.84 3.72
C THR A 167 14.90 13.91 4.36
N PHE A 168 14.76 13.84 5.68
CA PHE A 168 13.90 14.74 6.46
C PHE A 168 14.28 16.21 6.28
N ARG A 169 15.59 16.47 6.28
CA ARG A 169 16.19 17.72 5.83
C ARG A 169 17.23 17.44 4.75
N LYS A 170 17.28 18.33 3.76
CA LYS A 170 18.06 18.17 2.53
C LYS A 170 19.36 18.93 2.61
N LYS A 171 20.34 18.47 1.82
CA LYS A 171 21.67 19.07 1.64
C LYS A 171 22.48 19.10 2.94
N GLY A 172 23.41 18.17 3.07
CA GLY A 172 24.40 18.14 4.16
C GLY A 172 24.02 17.31 5.39
N LEU A 173 22.88 16.60 5.36
CA LEU A 173 22.51 15.68 6.43
C LEU A 173 23.58 14.59 6.58
N LYS A 174 24.04 14.35 7.81
CA LYS A 174 24.88 13.21 8.18
C LYS A 174 24.27 12.50 9.38
N MET A 175 24.15 11.19 9.26
CA MET A 175 23.70 10.32 10.34
C MET A 175 24.85 9.43 10.79
N LYS A 176 24.78 8.97 12.04
CA LYS A 176 25.71 8.01 12.61
C LYS A 176 24.94 6.86 13.24
N LEU A 177 25.35 5.64 12.94
CA LEU A 177 24.82 4.43 13.56
C LEU A 177 25.73 4.02 14.71
N LYS A 178 25.14 3.63 15.84
CA LYS A 178 25.85 3.11 17.01
C LYS A 178 25.24 1.79 17.45
N GLU A 179 26.08 0.77 17.49
CA GLU A 179 25.77 -0.51 18.14
C GLU A 179 26.10 -0.41 19.63
N ILE A 180 25.14 -0.80 20.47
CA ILE A 180 25.25 -0.85 21.92
C ILE A 180 25.18 -2.33 22.29
N HIS A 181 26.32 -2.88 22.69
CA HIS A 181 26.42 -4.24 23.20
C HIS A 181 26.05 -4.26 24.68
N ASP A 182 24.85 -4.71 25.01
CA ASP A 182 24.50 -5.02 26.39
C ASP A 182 25.11 -6.40 26.71
N GLY A 183 26.27 -6.41 27.38
CA GLY A 183 27.10 -7.60 27.64
C GLY A 183 26.44 -8.72 28.46
N ALA A 184 25.12 -8.69 28.66
CA ALA A 184 24.33 -9.74 29.29
C ALA A 184 23.98 -10.84 28.28
N GLN A 185 24.87 -11.84 28.13
CA GLN A 185 24.51 -13.11 27.48
C GLN A 185 23.40 -13.80 28.27
N ARG A 186 22.18 -13.83 27.72
CA ARG A 186 21.16 -14.80 28.09
C ARG A 186 20.76 -15.55 26.82
N ASN A 187 21.12 -16.83 26.77
CA ASN A 187 20.67 -17.80 25.75
C ASN A 187 21.11 -17.49 24.30
N ASN A 188 22.41 -17.33 24.03
CA ASN A 188 22.98 -17.17 22.66
C ASN A 188 22.47 -15.97 21.83
N ASP A 189 21.55 -15.15 22.36
CA ASP A 189 21.19 -13.86 21.79
C ASP A 189 21.98 -12.76 22.51
N THR A 190 22.82 -12.03 21.77
CA THR A 190 23.32 -10.74 22.20
C THR A 190 22.20 -9.72 22.01
N ASN A 191 21.80 -9.01 23.08
CA ASN A 191 20.90 -7.87 22.97
C ASN A 191 21.69 -6.65 22.45
N ASP A 192 22.15 -6.76 21.20
CA ASP A 192 22.81 -5.67 20.51
C ASP A 192 21.73 -4.70 20.02
N PHE A 193 21.68 -3.52 20.63
CA PHE A 193 20.77 -2.47 20.21
C PHE A 193 21.47 -1.56 19.22
N ILE A 194 20.83 -1.30 18.08
CA ILE A 194 21.31 -0.31 17.13
C ILE A 194 20.52 0.98 17.28
N THR A 195 21.24 2.10 17.31
CA THR A 195 20.66 3.43 17.41
C THR A 195 21.20 4.32 16.30
N MET A 196 20.37 5.26 15.85
CA MET A 196 20.72 6.27 14.87
C MET A 196 20.74 7.64 15.55
N GLU A 197 21.79 8.40 15.28
CA GLU A 197 21.95 9.79 15.70
C GLU A 197 22.14 10.70 14.50
N ILE A 198 21.63 11.93 14.59
CA ILE A 198 21.90 12.98 13.61
C ILE A 198 23.20 13.69 14.01
N GLU A 199 24.28 13.46 13.25
CA GLU A 199 25.58 14.10 13.47
C GLU A 199 25.59 15.54 12.94
N GLN A 200 24.97 15.73 11.77
CA GLN A 200 24.86 17.04 11.14
C GLN A 200 23.49 17.15 10.47
N GLU A 201 22.77 18.22 10.79
CA GLU A 201 21.44 18.45 10.24
C GLU A 201 21.49 19.00 8.79
N GLY A 202 20.48 18.67 7.99
CA GLY A 202 20.33 19.20 6.64
C GLY A 202 19.84 20.66 6.61
N LEU A 203 20.23 21.40 5.58
CA LEU A 203 19.90 22.82 5.46
C LEU A 203 18.42 23.10 5.20
N PHE A 204 17.80 22.38 4.25
CA PHE A 204 16.45 22.70 3.78
C PHE A 204 15.42 21.68 4.27
N PRO A 205 14.30 22.09 4.88
CA PRO A 205 13.27 21.15 5.33
C PRO A 205 12.57 20.49 4.14
N ALA A 206 12.28 19.19 4.24
CA ALA A 206 11.40 18.51 3.28
C ALA A 206 9.92 18.79 3.58
N PHE A 207 9.57 19.05 4.85
CA PHE A 207 8.21 19.30 5.32
C PHE A 207 8.00 20.79 5.61
N ILE A 208 7.27 21.46 4.74
CA ILE A 208 7.02 22.91 4.77
C ILE A 208 5.50 23.19 4.90
N PRO A 209 5.06 24.38 5.30
CA PRO A 209 3.63 24.61 5.54
C PRO A 209 2.81 24.49 4.25
N ASN A 210 3.32 25.06 3.16
CA ASN A 210 2.69 25.05 1.85
C ASN A 210 3.74 24.83 0.76
N VAL A 211 3.39 24.02 -0.24
CA VAL A 211 4.20 23.88 -1.44
C VAL A 211 3.87 24.97 -2.46
N ARG A 212 4.85 25.32 -3.29
CA ARG A 212 4.67 26.32 -4.35
C ARG A 212 3.82 25.79 -5.51
N GLU A 213 4.07 24.56 -5.92
CA GLU A 213 3.37 23.85 -6.97
C GLU A 213 2.93 22.49 -6.44
N ILE A 214 1.75 22.02 -6.83
CA ILE A 214 1.23 20.72 -6.41
C ILE A 214 1.46 19.74 -7.57
N THR A 215 2.43 18.83 -7.41
CA THR A 215 2.65 17.71 -8.34
C THR A 215 1.98 16.41 -7.89
N PHE A 216 1.61 16.33 -6.61
CA PHE A 216 0.72 15.29 -6.09
C PHE A 216 -0.29 15.92 -5.14
N SER A 217 -1.57 15.60 -5.35
CA SER A 217 -2.67 16.11 -4.55
C SER A 217 -3.13 15.07 -3.53
N SER A 218 -2.86 15.35 -2.24
CA SER A 218 -3.34 14.52 -1.13
C SER A 218 -4.86 14.39 -1.11
N LYS A 219 -5.58 15.47 -1.45
CA LYS A 219 -7.05 15.48 -1.54
C LYS A 219 -7.56 14.45 -2.55
N VAL A 220 -6.98 14.41 -3.76
CA VAL A 220 -7.38 13.46 -4.79
C VAL A 220 -7.03 12.03 -4.35
N ALA A 221 -5.87 11.84 -3.72
CA ALA A 221 -5.45 10.52 -3.27
C ALA A 221 -6.35 9.94 -2.19
N LEU A 222 -6.70 10.75 -1.19
CA LEU A 222 -7.64 10.36 -0.13
C LEU A 222 -9.04 10.07 -0.69
N GLN A 223 -9.49 10.82 -1.70
CA GLN A 223 -10.77 10.57 -2.37
C GLN A 223 -10.80 9.24 -3.15
N ARG A 224 -9.62 8.75 -3.56
CA ARG A 224 -9.44 7.49 -4.28
C ARG A 224 -9.16 6.30 -3.36
N GLY A 225 -9.00 6.55 -2.05
CA GLY A 225 -8.65 5.50 -1.09
C GLY A 225 -7.20 5.03 -1.18
N GLN A 226 -6.32 5.79 -1.82
CA GLN A 226 -4.91 5.41 -2.00
C GLN A 226 -4.14 5.43 -0.67
N HIS A 227 -3.16 4.55 -0.54
CA HIS A 227 -2.27 4.46 0.61
C HIS A 227 -0.99 5.27 0.36
N ILE A 228 -0.76 6.32 1.15
CA ILE A 228 0.33 7.28 0.90
C ILE A 228 1.27 7.33 2.09
N TYR A 229 2.55 7.07 1.84
CA TYR A 229 3.60 7.09 2.86
C TYR A 229 4.72 8.07 2.50
N TYR A 230 5.31 8.68 3.52
CA TYR A 230 6.49 9.54 3.41
C TYR A 230 7.59 8.93 4.27
N VAL A 231 8.59 8.34 3.62
CA VAL A 231 9.70 7.62 4.26
C VAL A 231 10.95 8.49 4.23
N THR A 232 11.48 8.73 5.43
CA THR A 232 12.75 9.44 5.64
C THR A 232 13.73 8.56 6.40
N GLU A 233 14.95 9.05 6.61
CA GLU A 233 15.96 8.32 7.38
C GLU A 233 15.57 8.15 8.86
N ARG A 234 14.72 9.05 9.38
CA ARG A 234 14.40 9.14 10.82
C ARG A 234 12.94 8.88 11.18
N ALA A 235 12.01 9.03 10.23
CA ALA A 235 10.58 8.94 10.48
C ALA A 235 9.82 8.43 9.24
N VAL A 236 8.72 7.70 9.49
CA VAL A 236 7.71 7.37 8.47
C VAL A 236 6.39 8.02 8.84
N PHE A 237 5.79 8.69 7.86
CA PHE A 237 4.45 9.26 7.98
C PHE A 237 3.48 8.56 7.04
N HIS A 238 2.24 8.40 7.50
CA HIS A 238 1.10 7.98 6.68
C HIS A 238 0.15 9.16 6.49
N LEU A 239 -0.34 9.36 5.26
CA LEU A 239 -1.35 10.37 4.97
C LEU A 239 -2.71 9.93 5.52
N THR A 240 -3.38 10.84 6.22
CA THR A 240 -4.76 10.64 6.67
C THR A 240 -5.61 11.84 6.28
N TYR A 241 -6.93 11.72 6.36
CA TYR A 241 -7.85 12.86 6.16
C TYR A 241 -7.61 14.03 7.15
N ARG A 242 -6.89 13.79 8.25
CA ARG A 242 -6.51 14.80 9.25
C ARG A 242 -5.15 15.44 8.97
N GLY A 243 -4.41 14.96 7.97
CA GLY A 243 -3.02 15.34 7.69
C GLY A 243 -2.03 14.18 7.91
N LEU A 244 -0.74 14.50 7.98
CA LEU A 244 0.33 13.51 8.15
C LEU A 244 0.34 12.94 9.57
N LYS A 245 0.25 11.62 9.68
CA LYS A 245 0.38 10.88 10.94
C LYS A 245 1.76 10.23 11.02
N LEU A 246 2.51 10.52 12.08
CA LEU A 246 3.75 9.80 12.39
C LEU A 246 3.40 8.37 12.80
N ILE A 247 3.93 7.37 12.08
CA ILE A 247 3.67 5.96 12.35
C ILE A 247 4.91 5.21 12.84
N GLU A 248 6.11 5.65 12.41
CA GLU A 248 7.37 5.04 12.83
C GLU A 248 8.46 6.08 13.04
N VAL A 249 9.38 5.77 13.95
CA VAL A 249 10.58 6.56 14.22
C VAL A 249 11.81 5.66 14.28
N ALA A 250 12.94 6.11 13.75
CA ALA A 250 14.19 5.37 13.79
C ALA A 250 14.65 5.16 15.25
N PRO A 251 15.33 4.03 15.56
CA PRO A 251 15.80 3.78 16.91
C PRO A 251 16.80 4.86 17.35
N GLY A 252 16.63 5.41 18.55
CA GLY A 252 17.49 6.47 19.09
C GLY A 252 17.08 7.90 18.73
N ILE A 253 16.07 8.09 17.87
CA ILE A 253 15.56 9.41 17.48
C ILE A 253 14.50 9.90 18.46
N ASP A 254 14.64 11.13 18.94
CA ASP A 254 13.67 11.78 19.80
C ASP A 254 12.56 12.45 18.96
N ILE A 255 11.30 12.10 19.24
CA ILE A 255 10.16 12.59 18.45
C ILE A 255 10.02 14.12 18.54
N ASP A 256 10.26 14.74 19.69
CA ASP A 256 10.04 16.18 19.85
C ASP A 256 11.18 16.98 19.26
N LYS A 257 12.42 16.60 19.59
CA LYS A 257 13.62 17.29 19.16
C LYS A 257 13.95 17.00 17.70
N ASP A 258 13.97 15.75 17.28
CA ASP A 258 14.56 15.36 16.00
C ASP A 258 13.51 15.22 14.87
N VAL A 259 12.21 15.18 15.21
CA VAL A 259 11.09 15.11 14.25
C VAL A 259 10.23 16.37 14.30
N VAL A 260 9.47 16.60 15.38
CA VAL A 260 8.47 17.68 15.44
C VAL A 260 9.13 19.06 15.34
N SER A 261 10.24 19.31 16.04
CA SER A 261 10.93 20.61 15.97
C SER A 261 11.64 20.87 14.63
N GLN A 262 11.81 19.81 13.81
CA GLN A 262 12.44 19.89 12.49
C GLN A 262 11.43 20.09 11.35
N MET A 263 10.14 20.21 11.67
CA MET A 263 9.06 20.49 10.72
C MET A 263 8.53 21.91 10.91
N ASP A 264 8.13 22.55 9.81
CA ASP A 264 7.51 23.88 9.86
C ASP A 264 6.00 23.84 10.22
N PHE A 265 5.48 22.64 10.50
CA PHE A 265 4.11 22.39 10.97
C PHE A 265 4.09 21.16 11.89
N LYS A 266 3.02 20.99 12.68
CA LYS A 266 2.91 19.86 13.62
C LYS A 266 2.20 18.66 12.97
N PRO A 267 2.83 17.48 12.88
CA PRO A 267 2.16 16.27 12.44
C PRO A 267 1.24 15.72 13.54
N ILE A 268 0.40 14.74 13.19
CA ILE A 268 -0.37 13.97 14.16
C ILE A 268 0.56 12.96 14.81
N VAL A 269 0.69 13.05 16.14
CA VAL A 269 1.54 12.16 16.94
C VAL A 269 0.69 11.50 18.03
N GLU A 270 0.47 10.20 17.91
CA GLU A 270 -0.13 9.32 18.92
C GLU A 270 1.02 8.50 19.53
N ARG A 271 1.76 9.06 20.50
CA ARG A 271 3.09 8.58 20.91
C ARG A 271 3.11 7.10 21.27
N GLU A 272 2.09 6.66 22.00
CA GLU A 272 1.88 5.28 22.43
C GLU A 272 1.69 4.28 21.27
N LYS A 273 1.40 4.76 20.05
CA LYS A 273 1.25 3.94 18.84
C LYS A 273 2.37 4.11 17.82
N VAL A 274 3.28 5.06 18.02
CA VAL A 274 4.44 5.23 17.13
C VAL A 274 5.39 4.05 17.37
N LYS A 275 5.63 3.28 16.31
CA LYS A 275 6.54 2.13 16.39
C LYS A 275 7.98 2.57 16.19
N ILE A 276 8.91 1.83 16.77
CA ILE A 276 10.31 1.92 16.33
C ILE A 276 10.43 1.21 14.98
N MET A 277 11.12 1.84 14.02
CA MET A 277 11.42 1.24 12.73
C MET A 277 12.17 -0.09 12.92
N ASP A 278 11.96 -1.04 11.99
CA ASP A 278 12.59 -2.36 12.05
C ASP A 278 14.13 -2.25 12.20
N PRO A 279 14.73 -2.80 13.29
CA PRO A 279 16.16 -2.72 13.53
C PRO A 279 17.03 -3.31 12.41
N ARG A 280 16.49 -4.25 11.61
CA ARG A 280 17.20 -4.85 10.47
C ARG A 280 17.60 -3.81 9.42
N ILE A 281 16.82 -2.73 9.29
CA ILE A 281 17.09 -1.62 8.38
C ILE A 281 18.46 -0.99 8.64
N PHE A 282 18.84 -0.90 9.92
CA PHE A 282 20.00 -0.15 10.39
C PHE A 282 21.27 -0.97 10.52
N ARG A 283 21.28 -2.27 10.17
CA ARG A 283 22.44 -3.16 10.32
C ARG A 283 23.11 -3.46 8.98
N GLU A 284 24.43 -3.60 8.89
CA GLU A 284 25.11 -3.86 7.60
C GLU A 284 24.69 -5.17 6.92
N GLN A 285 24.22 -6.15 7.70
CA GLN A 285 23.73 -7.43 7.19
C GLN A 285 22.47 -7.28 6.34
N LYS A 286 22.13 -8.33 5.58
CA LYS A 286 20.86 -8.43 4.86
C LYS A 286 19.69 -8.44 5.86
N MET A 287 18.56 -7.88 5.46
CA MET A 287 17.34 -7.86 6.25
C MET A 287 16.61 -9.22 6.24
N GLY A 288 16.89 -10.07 5.25
CA GLY A 288 16.22 -11.35 5.09
C GLY A 288 14.89 -11.22 4.36
N LEU A 289 14.75 -10.26 3.42
CA LEU A 289 13.47 -10.09 2.70
C LEU A 289 13.11 -11.31 1.85
N TYR A 290 14.11 -12.08 1.40
CA TYR A 290 13.85 -13.35 0.72
C TYR A 290 13.05 -14.30 1.59
N ASP A 291 13.40 -14.43 2.87
CA ASP A 291 12.67 -15.26 3.81
C ASP A 291 11.30 -14.65 4.11
N ASP A 292 11.19 -13.32 4.18
CA ASP A 292 9.90 -12.62 4.30
C ASP A 292 8.97 -12.91 3.10
N PHE A 293 9.53 -13.13 1.91
CA PHE A 293 8.79 -13.50 0.69
C PHE A 293 8.49 -14.99 0.59
N PHE A 294 9.44 -15.86 0.93
CA PHE A 294 9.44 -17.27 0.52
C PHE A 294 9.51 -18.27 1.65
N SER A 295 9.98 -17.91 2.85
CA SER A 295 9.83 -18.83 3.96
C SER A 295 8.34 -19.05 4.18
N ILE A 296 7.90 -20.29 4.38
CA ILE A 296 6.49 -20.57 4.63
C ILE A 296 6.01 -19.77 5.85
N GLU A 297 6.91 -19.52 6.81
CA GLU A 297 6.70 -18.61 7.93
C GLU A 297 6.47 -17.15 7.50
N GLY A 298 7.37 -16.55 6.73
CA GLY A 298 7.28 -15.16 6.27
C GLY A 298 6.19 -14.94 5.24
N ASN A 299 6.10 -15.82 4.24
CA ASN A 299 5.06 -15.83 3.22
C ASN A 299 3.67 -15.93 3.86
N LEU A 300 3.43 -16.90 4.74
CA LEU A 300 2.12 -17.04 5.40
C LEU A 300 1.88 -15.99 6.49
N ALA A 301 2.90 -15.54 7.24
CA ALA A 301 2.73 -14.48 8.23
C ALA A 301 2.36 -13.15 7.57
N ASN A 302 2.98 -12.80 6.44
CA ASN A 302 2.66 -11.58 5.68
C ASN A 302 1.31 -11.66 4.94
N ARG A 303 0.78 -12.88 4.81
CA ARG A 303 -0.57 -13.17 4.29
C ARG A 303 -1.62 -13.23 5.41
N VAL A 304 -1.23 -13.06 6.67
CA VAL A 304 -2.14 -13.15 7.81
C VAL A 304 -2.23 -11.80 8.53
N GLU A 305 -3.44 -11.25 8.59
CA GLU A 305 -3.72 -10.03 9.34
C GLU A 305 -4.81 -10.31 10.38
N PHE A 306 -4.55 -9.98 11.64
CA PHE A 306 -5.55 -10.09 12.71
C PHE A 306 -6.03 -8.72 13.14
N VAL A 307 -7.35 -8.51 13.03
CA VAL A 307 -8.01 -7.29 13.49
C VAL A 307 -8.70 -7.60 14.81
N GLU A 308 -8.09 -7.13 15.91
CA GLU A 308 -8.55 -7.42 17.27
C GLU A 308 -9.98 -6.89 17.52
N GLU A 309 -10.30 -5.72 16.97
CA GLU A 309 -11.60 -5.07 17.11
C GLU A 309 -12.74 -5.95 16.60
N SER A 310 -12.55 -6.65 15.48
CA SER A 310 -13.56 -7.52 14.85
C SER A 310 -13.37 -9.01 15.16
N ASN A 311 -12.36 -9.35 15.97
CA ASN A 311 -11.95 -10.74 16.25
C ASN A 311 -11.81 -11.57 14.96
N THR A 312 -11.32 -10.94 13.89
CA THR A 312 -11.27 -11.51 12.54
C THR A 312 -9.83 -11.65 12.08
N LEU A 313 -9.54 -12.83 11.55
CA LEU A 313 -8.29 -13.19 10.90
C LEU A 313 -8.50 -13.19 9.39
N TYR A 314 -7.72 -12.38 8.69
CA TYR A 314 -7.62 -12.38 7.23
C TYR A 314 -6.44 -13.25 6.83
N LEU A 315 -6.64 -14.13 5.85
CA LEU A 315 -5.63 -15.00 5.29
C LEU A 315 -5.64 -14.87 3.76
N ASP A 316 -4.54 -14.41 3.18
CA ASP A 316 -4.41 -14.22 1.73
C ASP A 316 -3.61 -15.37 1.10
N LEU A 317 -4.27 -16.41 0.59
CA LEU A 317 -3.61 -17.51 -0.13
C LEU A 317 -3.61 -17.29 -1.66
N ARG A 318 -3.75 -16.05 -2.13
CA ARG A 318 -3.72 -15.80 -3.57
C ARG A 318 -2.42 -16.25 -4.21
N GLY A 319 -2.52 -17.03 -5.28
CA GLY A 319 -1.37 -17.59 -6.00
C GLY A 319 -0.50 -18.57 -5.20
N TYR A 320 -0.93 -19.00 -4.01
CA TYR A 320 -0.14 -19.90 -3.17
C TYR A 320 -0.22 -21.33 -3.73
N PHE A 321 0.96 -21.92 -4.00
CA PHE A 321 1.06 -23.23 -4.64
C PHE A 321 1.67 -24.26 -3.69
N VAL A 322 1.02 -25.42 -3.57
CA VAL A 322 1.45 -26.53 -2.70
C VAL A 322 1.79 -27.76 -3.54
N ASN A 323 3.07 -28.12 -3.58
CA ASN A 323 3.60 -29.14 -4.51
C ASN A 323 4.30 -30.34 -3.83
N ASP A 324 4.50 -30.30 -2.51
CA ASP A 324 5.03 -31.41 -1.71
C ASP A 324 4.41 -31.47 -0.31
N GLU A 325 4.60 -32.62 0.36
CA GLU A 325 4.07 -32.86 1.69
C GLU A 325 4.72 -32.01 2.79
N GLU A 326 5.99 -31.63 2.62
CA GLU A 326 6.74 -30.80 3.57
C GLU A 326 6.13 -29.39 3.64
N THR A 327 5.76 -28.84 2.49
CA THR A 327 5.06 -27.55 2.36
C THR A 327 3.72 -27.55 3.08
N VAL A 328 2.96 -28.65 2.97
CA VAL A 328 1.70 -28.81 3.72
C VAL A 328 1.96 -28.78 5.23
N ASP A 329 2.90 -29.59 5.72
CA ASP A 329 3.18 -29.71 7.14
C ASP A 329 3.70 -28.40 7.73
N GLU A 330 4.61 -27.73 7.03
CA GLU A 330 5.16 -26.45 7.44
C GLU A 330 4.09 -25.34 7.44
N SER A 331 3.20 -25.32 6.44
CA SER A 331 2.09 -24.35 6.38
C SER A 331 1.20 -24.43 7.62
N PHE A 332 0.82 -25.65 7.99
CA PHE A 332 -0.01 -25.88 9.17
C PHE A 332 0.75 -25.69 10.48
N ARG A 333 2.06 -25.91 10.52
CA ARG A 333 2.92 -25.56 11.65
C ARG A 333 2.92 -24.04 11.88
N VAL A 334 3.13 -23.26 10.82
CA VAL A 334 3.11 -21.79 10.86
C VAL A 334 1.74 -21.28 11.25
N PHE A 335 0.66 -21.73 10.60
CA PHE A 335 -0.70 -21.35 10.97
C PHE A 335 -0.99 -21.67 12.43
N THR A 336 -0.62 -22.87 12.90
CA THR A 336 -0.83 -23.27 14.30
C THR A 336 -0.10 -22.35 15.27
N ARG A 337 1.16 -22.01 15.02
CA ARG A 337 1.92 -21.10 15.89
C ARG A 337 1.32 -19.69 15.91
N LEU A 338 0.96 -19.13 14.74
CA LEU A 338 0.32 -17.82 14.63
C LEU A 338 -1.03 -17.81 15.35
N LEU A 339 -1.85 -18.83 15.10
CA LEU A 339 -3.16 -18.98 15.72
C LEU A 339 -3.03 -19.19 17.22
N ASP A 340 -2.13 -20.03 17.72
CA ASP A 340 -1.91 -20.22 19.15
C ASP A 340 -1.51 -18.90 19.83
N LYS A 341 -0.73 -18.03 19.17
CA LYS A 341 -0.40 -16.70 19.70
C LYS A 341 -1.63 -15.77 19.74
N ILE A 342 -2.45 -15.77 18.69
CA ILE A 342 -3.65 -14.91 18.60
C ILE A 342 -4.78 -15.41 19.53
N THR A 343 -4.95 -16.72 19.60
CA THR A 343 -6.07 -17.40 20.26
C THR A 343 -5.76 -17.86 21.69
N ASP A 344 -4.57 -17.54 22.20
CA ASP A 344 -4.04 -18.07 23.46
C ASP A 344 -4.18 -19.60 23.52
N LYS A 345 -3.47 -20.27 22.61
CA LYS A 345 -3.46 -21.73 22.44
C LYS A 345 -4.83 -22.35 22.16
N GLY A 346 -5.75 -21.58 21.60
CA GLY A 346 -7.12 -21.97 21.30
C GLY A 346 -8.11 -21.84 22.46
N THR A 347 -7.76 -21.10 23.54
CA THR A 347 -8.72 -20.79 24.61
C THR A 347 -9.81 -19.83 24.13
N ARG A 348 -9.50 -18.95 23.17
CA ARG A 348 -10.49 -18.18 22.39
C ARG A 348 -10.48 -18.60 20.93
N LYS A 349 -11.55 -18.30 20.19
CA LYS A 349 -11.64 -18.58 18.75
C LYS A 349 -11.90 -17.29 17.96
N VAL A 350 -11.50 -17.27 16.70
CA VAL A 350 -11.57 -16.10 15.80
C VAL A 350 -12.39 -16.41 14.55
N HIS A 351 -12.90 -15.39 13.85
CA HIS A 351 -13.51 -15.59 12.52
C HIS A 351 -12.41 -15.59 11.45
N LEU A 352 -12.45 -16.52 10.50
CA LEU A 352 -11.50 -16.58 9.37
C LEU A 352 -12.15 -16.04 8.09
N ILE A 353 -11.41 -15.16 7.40
CA ILE A 353 -11.66 -14.70 6.03
C ILE A 353 -10.44 -15.08 5.20
N ALA A 354 -10.58 -16.02 4.27
CA ALA A 354 -9.47 -16.56 3.49
C ALA A 354 -9.67 -16.34 1.98
N ASP A 355 -8.72 -15.69 1.32
CA ASP A 355 -8.69 -15.53 -0.14
C ASP A 355 -7.92 -16.68 -0.78
N TYR A 356 -8.54 -17.39 -1.73
CA TYR A 356 -7.97 -18.54 -2.43
C TYR A 356 -7.80 -18.28 -3.94
N ASP A 357 -7.87 -17.03 -4.39
CA ASP A 357 -7.80 -16.74 -5.84
C ASP A 357 -6.45 -17.18 -6.43
N GLY A 358 -6.47 -18.15 -7.33
CA GLY A 358 -5.24 -18.74 -7.89
C GLY A 358 -4.45 -19.63 -6.93
N PHE A 359 -5.00 -20.00 -5.76
CA PHE A 359 -4.44 -21.08 -4.94
C PHE A 359 -4.50 -22.40 -5.71
N ASP A 360 -3.40 -23.14 -5.71
CA ASP A 360 -3.32 -24.43 -6.39
C ASP A 360 -2.54 -25.44 -5.55
N ILE A 361 -2.90 -26.72 -5.65
CA ILE A 361 -2.33 -27.81 -4.87
C ILE A 361 -2.32 -29.08 -5.72
N ARG A 362 -1.26 -29.87 -5.64
CA ARG A 362 -1.24 -31.18 -6.30
C ARG A 362 -2.34 -32.09 -5.75
N ASP A 363 -3.07 -32.77 -6.63
CA ASP A 363 -4.17 -33.69 -6.32
C ASP A 363 -3.84 -34.66 -5.17
N GLU A 364 -2.61 -35.20 -5.17
CA GLU A 364 -2.10 -36.17 -4.17
C GLU A 364 -2.06 -35.60 -2.72
N LEU A 365 -2.07 -34.27 -2.58
CA LEU A 365 -1.91 -33.55 -1.31
C LEU A 365 -3.23 -32.97 -0.78
N GLU A 366 -4.31 -32.97 -1.60
CA GLU A 366 -5.60 -32.37 -1.24
C GLU A 366 -6.19 -32.97 0.03
N ASP A 367 -6.16 -34.29 0.17
CA ASP A 367 -6.70 -34.98 1.34
C ASP A 367 -5.98 -34.59 2.63
N LYS A 368 -4.64 -34.50 2.59
CA LYS A 368 -3.81 -34.09 3.73
C LYS A 368 -4.11 -32.64 4.12
N TRP A 369 -4.13 -31.74 3.14
CA TRP A 369 -4.47 -30.33 3.34
C TRP A 369 -5.88 -30.14 3.91
N PHE A 370 -6.86 -30.89 3.41
CA PHE A 370 -8.24 -30.85 3.87
C PHE A 370 -8.37 -31.35 5.31
N GLN A 371 -7.71 -32.45 5.66
CA GLN A 371 -7.72 -32.99 7.02
C GLN A 371 -7.14 -32.01 8.03
N LEU A 372 -5.97 -31.45 7.75
CA LEU A 372 -5.33 -30.45 8.61
C LEU A 372 -6.16 -29.17 8.70
N SER A 373 -6.73 -28.71 7.57
CA SER A 373 -7.68 -27.59 7.55
C SER A 373 -8.84 -27.81 8.51
N GLN A 374 -9.46 -29.00 8.50
CA GLN A 374 -10.57 -29.31 9.42
C GLN A 374 -10.14 -29.27 10.89
N GLN A 375 -8.95 -29.76 11.21
CA GLN A 375 -8.41 -29.70 12.57
C GLN A 375 -8.22 -28.25 13.03
N THR A 376 -7.62 -27.41 12.17
CA THR A 376 -7.43 -25.97 12.42
C THR A 376 -8.77 -25.27 12.61
N VAL A 377 -9.76 -25.54 11.73
CA VAL A 377 -11.11 -24.97 11.84
C VAL A 377 -11.77 -25.32 13.16
N LYS A 378 -11.71 -26.60 13.54
CA LYS A 378 -12.32 -27.06 14.79
C LYS A 378 -11.67 -26.43 16.02
N LYS A 379 -10.35 -26.25 16.02
CA LYS A 379 -9.60 -25.71 17.16
C LYS A 379 -9.73 -24.20 17.28
N TYR A 380 -9.53 -23.45 16.20
CA TYR A 380 -9.29 -22.00 16.28
C TYR A 380 -10.40 -21.11 15.75
N TYR A 381 -11.31 -21.62 14.90
CA TYR A 381 -12.24 -20.75 14.19
C TYR A 381 -13.69 -20.85 14.70
N LEU A 382 -14.34 -19.69 14.81
CA LEU A 382 -15.78 -19.54 15.04
C LEU A 382 -16.56 -19.69 13.73
N SER A 383 -16.06 -19.09 12.65
CA SER A 383 -16.61 -19.22 11.30
C SER A 383 -15.49 -19.11 10.25
N VAL A 384 -15.75 -19.59 9.04
CA VAL A 384 -14.80 -19.56 7.92
C VAL A 384 -15.52 -19.04 6.68
N SER A 385 -14.97 -18.00 6.05
CA SER A 385 -15.43 -17.48 4.76
C SER A 385 -14.28 -17.58 3.76
N ARG A 386 -14.52 -18.20 2.59
CA ARG A 386 -13.53 -18.36 1.51
C ARG A 386 -13.92 -17.51 0.30
N PHE A 387 -12.96 -16.87 -0.35
CA PHE A 387 -13.16 -16.02 -1.53
C PHE A 387 -12.50 -16.66 -2.76
N THR A 388 -13.20 -16.63 -3.90
CA THR A 388 -12.66 -16.88 -5.24
C THR A 388 -13.30 -15.88 -6.22
N GLY A 389 -12.51 -15.34 -7.15
CA GLY A 389 -12.62 -13.94 -7.62
C GLY A 389 -13.91 -13.44 -8.28
N ARG A 390 -14.93 -14.24 -8.61
CA ARG A 390 -16.07 -13.72 -9.43
C ARG A 390 -17.49 -14.10 -9.01
N ALA A 391 -17.70 -14.99 -8.04
CA ALA A 391 -19.04 -15.38 -7.61
C ALA A 391 -19.54 -14.63 -6.35
N PHE A 392 -18.62 -14.13 -5.52
CA PHE A 392 -18.94 -13.76 -4.14
C PHE A 392 -19.44 -12.33 -3.94
N LEU A 393 -18.90 -11.33 -4.66
CA LEU A 393 -19.29 -9.92 -4.47
C LEU A 393 -20.80 -9.69 -4.74
N ARG A 394 -21.36 -10.42 -5.73
CA ARG A 394 -22.78 -10.34 -6.12
C ARG A 394 -23.72 -11.00 -5.12
N HIS A 395 -23.31 -12.10 -4.49
CA HIS A 395 -24.15 -12.87 -3.57
C HIS A 395 -24.15 -12.27 -2.14
N LYS A 396 -23.02 -11.64 -1.74
CA LYS A 396 -22.82 -11.04 -0.41
C LYS A 396 -23.69 -9.80 -0.17
N LEU A 397 -23.91 -8.97 -1.20
CA LEU A 397 -24.75 -7.76 -1.11
C LEU A 397 -26.26 -8.07 -1.09
N ALA A 398 -26.71 -9.12 -1.80
CA ALA A 398 -28.12 -9.50 -1.87
C ALA A 398 -28.66 -10.04 -0.54
N LYS A 399 -27.84 -10.86 0.13
CA LYS A 399 -28.21 -11.56 1.36
C LYS A 399 -28.23 -10.64 2.59
N HIS A 400 -27.39 -9.60 2.63
CA HIS A 400 -27.31 -8.64 3.72
C HIS A 400 -28.47 -7.62 3.79
N MET A 401 -29.25 -7.47 2.72
CA MET A 401 -30.41 -6.54 2.66
C MET A 401 -31.76 -7.27 2.62
N GLU A 402 -31.79 -8.58 2.90
CA GLU A 402 -32.98 -9.45 2.77
C GLU A 402 -33.66 -9.41 1.39
N MET A 403 -32.91 -9.08 0.33
CA MET A 403 -33.46 -8.97 -1.02
C MET A 403 -33.15 -10.23 -1.83
N LYS A 404 -34.20 -10.85 -2.38
CA LYS A 404 -34.10 -12.11 -3.16
C LYS A 404 -33.25 -12.01 -4.44
N ASN A 405 -32.83 -10.81 -4.88
CA ASN A 405 -32.01 -10.62 -6.08
C ASN A 405 -31.16 -9.31 -6.03
N PRO A 406 -29.82 -9.36 -6.20
CA PRO A 406 -28.92 -8.19 -6.18
C PRO A 406 -29.13 -7.16 -7.30
N GLU A 407 -29.81 -7.51 -8.40
CA GLU A 407 -30.18 -6.54 -9.46
C GLU A 407 -31.24 -5.49 -9.01
N SER A 408 -31.78 -5.61 -7.80
CA SER A 408 -32.94 -4.84 -7.32
C SER A 408 -32.63 -3.49 -6.64
N ILE A 409 -31.47 -3.29 -6.02
CA ILE A 409 -31.12 -2.02 -5.34
C ILE A 409 -30.95 -0.90 -6.36
N TRP A 410 -30.20 -1.16 -7.42
CA TRP A 410 -30.08 -0.27 -8.57
C TRP A 410 -31.47 0.09 -9.14
N SER A 411 -32.35 -0.91 -9.20
CA SER A 411 -33.74 -0.76 -9.66
C SER A 411 -34.63 0.01 -8.67
N ALA A 412 -34.29 0.08 -7.37
CA ALA A 412 -35.04 0.82 -6.35
C ALA A 412 -34.73 2.32 -6.37
N PHE A 413 -33.50 2.70 -6.76
CA PHE A 413 -33.16 4.08 -7.08
C PHE A 413 -33.82 4.53 -8.38
N GLN A 414 -34.14 3.62 -9.30
CA GLN A 414 -34.84 3.94 -10.55
C GLN A 414 -36.35 3.94 -10.38
N LYS A 415 -37.02 5.05 -10.74
CA LYS A 415 -38.48 5.10 -10.66
C LYS A 415 -39.10 4.33 -11.84
N GLY A 416 -39.68 3.17 -11.57
CA GLY A 416 -40.44 2.37 -12.54
C GLY A 416 -39.56 1.48 -13.42
N ARG A 417 -40.15 0.40 -13.97
CA ARG A 417 -39.55 -0.67 -14.79
C ARG A 417 -38.87 -0.14 -16.08
N SER A 418 -37.84 0.66 -15.92
CA SER A 418 -37.10 1.30 -17.01
C SER A 418 -35.72 0.68 -17.09
N LYS A 419 -35.37 0.12 -18.25
CA LYS A 419 -34.05 -0.44 -18.59
C LYS A 419 -32.93 0.62 -18.64
N ARG A 420 -32.98 1.69 -17.84
CA ARG A 420 -31.97 2.74 -17.90
C ARG A 420 -30.69 2.26 -17.21
N LYS A 421 -29.52 2.54 -17.79
CA LYS A 421 -28.21 2.20 -17.22
C LYS A 421 -27.65 3.27 -16.27
N TYR A 422 -28.46 4.28 -15.92
CA TYR A 422 -28.03 5.47 -15.19
C TYR A 422 -29.05 5.94 -14.12
N LEU A 423 -28.58 6.67 -13.11
CA LEU A 423 -29.36 7.30 -12.02
C LEU A 423 -29.27 8.82 -12.09
N ASP A 424 -30.42 9.49 -12.16
CA ASP A 424 -30.51 10.95 -12.03
C ASP A 424 -30.65 11.39 -10.56
N ARG A 425 -30.40 12.68 -10.31
CA ARG A 425 -30.43 13.28 -8.95
C ARG A 425 -31.75 13.02 -8.21
N LYS A 426 -32.88 13.09 -8.92
CA LYS A 426 -34.22 12.92 -8.32
C LYS A 426 -34.47 11.47 -7.91
N SER A 427 -34.01 10.55 -8.75
CA SER A 427 -34.06 9.10 -8.58
C SER A 427 -33.16 8.67 -7.42
N LEU A 428 -31.93 9.19 -7.35
CA LEU A 428 -31.04 8.96 -6.22
C LEU A 428 -31.61 9.52 -4.93
N LYS A 429 -32.03 10.79 -4.90
CA LYS A 429 -32.59 11.43 -3.69
C LYS A 429 -33.80 10.66 -3.16
N LYS A 430 -34.68 10.20 -4.05
CA LYS A 430 -35.84 9.40 -3.67
C LYS A 430 -35.40 8.04 -3.13
N GLY A 431 -34.50 7.33 -3.81
CA GLY A 431 -34.03 6.03 -3.37
C GLY A 431 -33.26 6.10 -2.05
N LEU A 432 -32.50 7.17 -1.79
CA LEU A 432 -31.84 7.40 -0.50
C LEU A 432 -32.88 7.54 0.63
N LEU A 433 -33.97 8.25 0.35
CA LEU A 433 -35.07 8.41 1.29
C LEU A 433 -35.90 7.12 1.48
N THR A 434 -36.11 6.32 0.43
CA THR A 434 -36.95 5.12 0.52
C THR A 434 -36.19 3.89 1.00
N THR A 435 -34.93 3.76 0.60
CA THR A 435 -34.08 2.60 0.90
C THR A 435 -33.33 2.81 2.21
N PHE A 436 -32.87 4.03 2.48
CA PHE A 436 -32.04 4.33 3.66
C PHE A 436 -32.66 5.37 4.61
N HIS A 437 -33.84 5.91 4.29
CA HIS A 437 -34.48 6.98 5.06
C HIS A 437 -33.64 8.24 5.24
N LEU A 438 -32.69 8.48 4.33
CA LEU A 438 -31.79 9.63 4.36
C LEU A 438 -32.40 10.82 3.60
N LYS A 439 -32.58 11.95 4.29
CA LYS A 439 -32.91 13.24 3.66
C LYS A 439 -31.65 14.02 3.33
N VAL A 440 -31.26 13.96 2.07
CA VAL A 440 -30.10 14.71 1.56
C VAL A 440 -30.50 16.10 1.04
N SER A 441 -29.69 17.11 1.39
CA SER A 441 -29.81 18.47 0.87
C SER A 441 -29.49 18.51 -0.63
N ALA A 442 -29.84 19.60 -1.33
CA ALA A 442 -29.48 19.76 -2.74
C ALA A 442 -27.95 19.82 -2.94
N GLU A 443 -27.23 20.39 -1.98
CA GLU A 443 -25.77 20.51 -2.00
C GLU A 443 -25.10 19.15 -1.80
N THR A 444 -25.55 18.36 -0.82
CA THR A 444 -25.08 16.99 -0.58
C THR A 444 -25.33 16.11 -1.81
N LEU A 445 -26.50 16.25 -2.44
CA LEU A 445 -26.85 15.54 -3.67
C LEU A 445 -25.95 15.94 -4.85
N ASN A 446 -25.55 17.22 -4.94
CA ASN A 446 -24.61 17.68 -5.96
C ASN A 446 -23.19 17.12 -5.73
N ARG A 447 -22.75 17.01 -4.47
CA ARG A 447 -21.47 16.36 -4.11
C ARG A 447 -21.46 14.89 -4.53
N LEU A 448 -22.55 14.15 -4.28
CA LEU A 448 -22.66 12.73 -4.69
C LEU A 448 -22.53 12.52 -6.21
N PHE A 449 -22.97 13.50 -7.01
CA PHE A 449 -22.87 13.45 -8.46
C PHE A 449 -21.53 13.96 -9.01
N LEU A 450 -20.67 14.57 -8.20
CA LEU A 450 -19.36 15.10 -8.63
C LEU A 450 -19.42 15.94 -9.93
N GLY A 451 -20.46 16.74 -10.11
CA GLY A 451 -20.66 17.56 -11.32
C GLY A 451 -21.25 16.81 -12.53
N GLN A 452 -21.45 15.50 -12.47
CA GLN A 452 -22.11 14.72 -13.52
C GLN A 452 -23.64 14.98 -13.53
N GLU A 453 -24.30 14.74 -14.66
CA GLU A 453 -25.77 14.80 -14.75
C GLU A 453 -26.45 13.51 -14.25
N VAL A 454 -25.81 12.35 -14.49
CA VAL A 454 -26.28 11.01 -14.15
C VAL A 454 -25.13 10.13 -13.67
N ILE A 455 -25.43 9.16 -12.81
CA ILE A 455 -24.45 8.16 -12.33
C ILE A 455 -24.71 6.84 -13.05
N SER A 456 -23.69 6.20 -13.61
CA SER A 456 -23.84 4.92 -14.30
C SER A 456 -23.79 3.70 -13.36
N LYS A 457 -24.29 2.54 -13.82
CA LYS A 457 -24.34 1.31 -13.00
C LYS A 457 -22.95 0.83 -12.55
N CYS A 458 -21.89 1.11 -13.31
CA CYS A 458 -20.51 0.77 -12.97
C CYS A 458 -19.92 1.70 -11.89
N GLU A 459 -20.42 2.92 -11.73
CA GLU A 459 -19.98 3.87 -10.70
C GLU A 459 -20.76 3.70 -9.37
N PHE A 460 -21.67 2.73 -9.31
CA PHE A 460 -22.52 2.49 -8.16
C PHE A 460 -21.75 2.14 -6.87
N PRO A 461 -20.64 1.37 -6.89
CA PRO A 461 -19.84 1.11 -5.68
C PRO A 461 -19.29 2.40 -5.04
N ARG A 462 -18.67 3.27 -5.84
CA ARG A 462 -18.20 4.60 -5.42
C ARG A 462 -19.31 5.43 -4.78
N LEU A 463 -20.50 5.41 -5.36
CA LEU A 463 -21.64 6.16 -4.84
C LEU A 463 -22.01 5.72 -3.42
N LEU A 464 -21.96 4.42 -3.14
CA LEU A 464 -22.30 3.87 -1.82
C LEU A 464 -21.28 4.27 -0.75
N GLU A 465 -19.99 4.25 -1.07
CA GLU A 465 -18.91 4.69 -0.16
C GLU A 465 -19.04 6.18 0.19
N MET A 466 -19.40 7.02 -0.78
CA MET A 466 -19.64 8.44 -0.53
C MET A 466 -20.88 8.69 0.33
N ILE A 467 -21.94 7.88 0.18
CA ILE A 467 -23.15 7.98 1.01
C ILE A 467 -22.83 7.61 2.47
N GLU A 468 -21.99 6.59 2.68
CA GLU A 468 -21.53 6.18 4.00
C GLU A 468 -20.69 7.26 4.68
N SER A 469 -19.74 7.85 3.97
CA SER A 469 -18.91 8.97 4.45
C SER A 469 -19.76 10.19 4.82
N LEU A 470 -20.72 10.59 3.98
CA LEU A 470 -21.58 11.76 4.26
C LEU A 470 -22.56 11.55 5.42
N ALA A 471 -22.93 10.29 5.69
CA ALA A 471 -23.74 9.94 6.86
C ALA A 471 -22.94 10.03 8.18
N MET A 472 -21.63 9.78 8.14
CA MET A 472 -20.73 9.90 9.30
C MET A 472 -20.35 11.34 9.62
N GLU A 473 -20.41 12.24 8.64
CA GLU A 473 -20.02 13.66 8.74
C GLU A 473 -21.17 14.61 9.17
N GLY A 474 -22.38 14.11 9.42
CA GLY A 474 -23.53 14.95 9.85
C GLY A 474 -24.11 15.87 8.76
N HIS A 475 -23.75 15.65 7.48
CA HIS A 475 -24.22 16.43 6.33
C HIS A 475 -25.61 16.01 5.81
N VAL A 476 -26.34 15.22 6.58
CA VAL A 476 -27.70 14.73 6.31
C VAL A 476 -28.62 15.24 7.42
N ILE A 477 -29.76 15.83 7.05
CA ILE A 477 -30.72 16.33 8.06
C ILE A 477 -31.47 15.12 8.61
N LEU A 478 -31.06 14.68 9.80
CA LEU A 478 -31.66 13.60 10.55
C LEU A 478 -32.35 14.21 11.77
N THR A 479 -33.59 13.81 12.07
CA THR A 479 -34.16 14.11 13.39
C THR A 479 -33.38 13.34 14.46
N GLU A 480 -33.34 13.82 15.70
CA GLU A 480 -32.63 13.15 16.81
C GLU A 480 -33.02 11.67 16.95
N LYS A 481 -34.27 11.32 16.61
CA LYS A 481 -34.78 9.95 16.58
C LYS A 481 -34.32 9.15 15.35
N GLU A 482 -34.11 9.80 14.21
CA GLU A 482 -33.54 9.23 12.98
C GLU A 482 -32.01 9.15 13.04
N GLU A 483 -31.35 10.05 13.76
CA GLU A 483 -29.93 10.03 14.06
C GLU A 483 -29.64 8.94 15.08
N LEU A 484 -30.49 8.77 16.10
CA LEU A 484 -30.41 7.63 17.01
C LEU A 484 -30.76 6.32 16.31
N LYS A 485 -31.59 6.32 15.26
CA LYS A 485 -31.97 5.13 14.49
C LYS A 485 -30.95 4.81 13.40
N LEU A 486 -30.35 5.80 12.76
CA LEU A 486 -29.25 5.64 11.80
C LEU A 486 -27.98 5.31 12.54
N SER A 487 -27.69 5.97 13.66
CA SER A 487 -26.62 5.60 14.58
C SER A 487 -26.93 4.27 15.23
N LYS A 488 -28.18 3.89 15.58
CA LYS A 488 -28.48 2.50 15.98
C LYS A 488 -28.38 1.52 14.83
N ASN A 489 -28.69 1.88 13.60
CA ASN A 489 -28.60 0.98 12.44
C ASN A 489 -27.16 0.87 11.94
N ILE A 490 -26.34 1.92 12.08
CA ILE A 490 -24.89 1.97 11.82
C ILE A 490 -24.14 1.36 12.99
N GLN A 491 -24.63 1.50 14.22
CA GLN A 491 -24.11 0.79 15.40
C GLN A 491 -24.60 -0.65 15.41
N GLU A 492 -25.78 -1.01 14.91
CA GLU A 492 -26.22 -2.40 14.69
C GLU A 492 -25.56 -2.98 13.44
N MET A 493 -25.26 -2.18 12.41
CA MET A 493 -24.39 -2.60 11.30
C MET A 493 -22.95 -2.73 11.77
N ARG A 494 -22.43 -1.86 12.64
CA ARG A 494 -21.10 -1.98 13.28
C ARG A 494 -21.08 -3.09 14.32
N ASN A 495 -22.18 -3.36 15.01
CA ASN A 495 -22.36 -4.45 15.98
C ASN A 495 -22.75 -5.78 15.28
N LYS A 496 -23.07 -5.76 13.98
CA LYS A 496 -23.21 -6.94 13.09
C LYS A 496 -22.06 -7.07 12.07
N MET A 497 -21.25 -6.02 11.88
CA MET A 497 -19.92 -6.00 11.22
C MET A 497 -18.82 -6.37 12.21
N LEU A 498 -18.98 -6.04 13.50
CA LEU A 498 -18.57 -6.91 14.59
C LEU A 498 -19.43 -8.16 14.41
N PRO A 499 -18.85 -9.34 14.19
CA PRO A 499 -19.65 -10.53 14.01
C PRO A 499 -20.39 -10.86 15.32
N VAL A 500 -21.63 -10.38 15.47
CA VAL A 500 -22.69 -11.20 16.05
C VAL A 500 -23.20 -12.06 14.92
N VAL A 501 -22.57 -13.21 14.71
CA VAL A 501 -23.19 -14.29 13.95
C VAL A 501 -22.85 -15.61 14.63
N THR A 502 -23.87 -16.08 15.36
CA THR A 502 -24.38 -17.46 15.47
C THR A 502 -23.52 -18.58 14.89
#